data_AF-A0A947FQA0-F1
#
_entry.id   AF-A0A947FQA0-F1
#
_cell.length_a   1.000
_cell.length_b   1.000
_cell.length_c   1.000
_cell.angle_alpha   90.00
_cell.angle_beta   90.00
_cell.angle_gamma   90.00
#
_symmetry.space_group_name_H-M   'P 1'
#
loop_
_entity.id
_entity.type
_entity.pdbx_description
1 polymer ?
#
loop_
_entity_poly.entity_id
_entity_poly.type
_entity_poly.pdbx_seq_one_letter_code
_entity_poly.pdbx_strand_id
1 'polypeptide(L)'
;MPSVMSPIKATALAAASLAMAAPGVVSGQTSSGSGPHYHLVQLSIESSEVSRERFSEETRAIRDCGDARDVGEAIGADIKKNRWVPAWKIPKRVRAVLKDVETGQATEVFSNEPGILRVLVICHRY
;
A
#
# COMPACT_ATOMS: atom_id res chain seq x y z
N MET A 1 7.30 -72.38 39.49
CA MET A 1 6.58 -72.52 40.79
C MET A 1 7.48 -71.93 41.86
N PRO A 2 7.01 -71.17 42.87
CA PRO A 2 5.68 -70.64 43.17
C PRO A 2 5.71 -69.12 43.50
N SER A 3 4.55 -68.58 43.91
CA SER A 3 4.40 -67.51 44.93
C SER A 3 4.81 -66.07 44.57
N VAL A 4 4.12 -64.99 44.94
CA VAL A 4 3.06 -64.68 45.91
C VAL A 4 2.63 -63.24 45.56
N MET A 5 1.37 -62.96 45.23
CA MET A 5 0.27 -62.50 46.10
C MET A 5 0.57 -61.29 47.00
N SER A 6 -0.31 -60.28 46.88
CA SER A 6 -0.75 -59.29 47.88
C SER A 6 -0.35 -57.80 47.77
N PRO A 7 -1.25 -56.90 48.23
CA PRO A 7 -1.52 -55.61 47.57
C PRO A 7 -1.13 -54.41 48.43
N ILE A 8 -0.76 -53.30 47.78
CA ILE A 8 -0.67 -52.00 48.46
C ILE A 8 -1.84 -51.13 48.02
N LYS A 9 -2.62 -50.77 49.04
CA LYS A 9 -3.76 -49.86 49.02
C LYS A 9 -3.34 -48.44 48.65
N ALA A 10 -4.12 -47.91 47.71
CA ALA A 10 -4.90 -46.68 47.83
C ALA A 10 -4.22 -45.30 47.69
N THR A 11 -4.95 -44.49 46.92
CA THR A 11 -5.17 -43.04 47.04
C THR A 11 -4.06 -42.11 46.56
N ALA A 12 -4.30 -41.45 45.43
CA ALA A 12 -4.66 -40.04 45.45
C ALA A 12 -5.18 -39.59 44.08
N LEU A 13 -6.25 -38.79 44.13
CA LEU A 13 -6.82 -38.05 43.01
C LEU A 13 -5.75 -37.21 42.30
N ALA A 14 -5.67 -37.30 40.98
CA ALA A 14 -5.11 -36.26 40.14
C ALA A 14 -6.12 -35.95 39.03
N ALA A 15 -6.56 -34.70 39.01
CA ALA A 15 -7.57 -34.17 38.13
C ALA A 15 -7.13 -34.17 36.66
N ALA A 16 -8.10 -34.49 35.80
CA ALA A 16 -8.29 -34.06 34.41
C ALA A 16 -7.02 -33.86 33.55
N SER A 17 -6.71 -34.90 32.76
CA SER A 17 -5.90 -34.79 31.55
C SER A 17 -6.80 -34.89 30.31
N LEU A 18 -6.79 -33.85 29.48
CA LEU A 18 -7.20 -33.87 28.06
C LEU A 18 -6.11 -33.08 27.31
N ALA A 19 -5.17 -33.82 26.70
CA ALA A 19 -5.00 -33.99 25.25
C ALA A 19 -4.29 -32.79 24.58
N MET A 20 -2.98 -32.88 24.30
CA MET A 20 -2.28 -33.45 23.12
C MET A 20 -2.08 -32.47 21.94
N ALA A 21 -0.84 -32.54 21.40
CA ALA A 21 -0.27 -31.92 20.17
C ALA A 21 0.10 -30.42 20.26
N ALA A 22 1.19 -29.88 19.72
CA ALA A 22 2.45 -30.28 19.08
C ALA A 22 3.20 -28.94 18.76
N PRO A 23 4.51 -28.90 18.44
CA PRO A 23 5.24 -27.64 18.26
C PRO A 23 4.94 -27.00 16.89
N GLY A 24 4.79 -25.68 16.87
CA GLY A 24 4.90 -24.86 15.66
C GLY A 24 3.58 -24.32 15.12
N VAL A 25 3.27 -23.08 15.48
CA VAL A 25 2.83 -22.07 14.50
C VAL A 25 3.21 -20.71 15.06
N VAL A 26 4.28 -20.16 14.51
CA VAL A 26 4.54 -18.72 14.51
C VAL A 26 3.29 -18.06 13.91
N SER A 27 2.50 -17.38 14.74
CA SER A 27 1.55 -16.39 14.22
C SER A 27 2.37 -15.22 13.72
N GLY A 28 2.93 -15.39 12.52
CA GLY A 28 3.31 -14.27 11.68
C GLY A 28 2.02 -13.52 11.38
N GLN A 29 1.70 -12.55 12.25
CA GLN A 29 0.81 -11.48 11.88
C GLN A 29 1.49 -10.75 10.74
N THR A 30 1.27 -11.21 9.52
CA THR A 30 1.39 -10.38 8.34
C THR A 30 0.41 -9.25 8.59
N SER A 31 0.93 -8.12 9.07
CA SER A 31 0.27 -6.84 9.00
C SER A 31 0.04 -6.55 7.52
N SER A 32 -1.01 -7.15 6.96
CA SER A 32 -1.61 -6.79 5.69
C SER A 32 -1.77 -5.28 5.76
N GLY A 33 -0.97 -4.56 4.97
CA GLY A 33 -0.80 -3.13 5.12
C GLY A 33 -2.14 -2.42 5.09
N SER A 34 -2.64 -2.09 6.29
CA SER A 34 -3.95 -1.51 6.51
C SER A 34 -3.89 -0.05 6.07
N GLY A 35 -4.25 0.19 4.82
CA GLY A 35 -4.26 1.50 4.21
C GLY A 35 -4.91 1.41 2.84
N PRO A 36 -5.46 2.52 2.34
CA PRO A 36 -6.19 2.50 1.08
C PRO A 36 -5.29 2.05 -0.07
N HIS A 37 -5.90 1.41 -1.06
CA HIS A 37 -5.30 1.17 -2.35
C HIS A 37 -5.68 2.30 -3.29
N TYR A 38 -4.70 2.82 -4.02
CA TYR A 38 -4.90 3.89 -4.98
C TYR A 38 -4.80 3.36 -6.41
N HIS A 39 -5.70 3.81 -7.26
CA HIS A 39 -5.51 3.84 -8.70
C HIS A 39 -4.97 5.22 -9.06
N LEU A 40 -3.71 5.27 -9.51
CA LEU A 40 -3.01 6.50 -9.83
C LEU A 40 -2.66 6.57 -11.31
N VAL A 41 -2.75 7.78 -11.87
CA VAL A 41 -2.05 8.16 -13.09
C VAL A 41 -0.91 9.08 -12.67
N GLN A 42 0.30 8.79 -13.14
CA GLN A 42 1.45 9.67 -12.98
C GLN A 42 1.77 10.29 -14.34
N LEU A 43 1.91 11.61 -14.35
CA LEU A 43 2.50 12.33 -15.48
C LEU A 43 3.91 12.74 -15.08
N SER A 44 4.87 12.54 -15.97
CA SER A 44 6.23 13.01 -15.76
C SER A 44 6.87 13.56 -17.01
N ILE A 45 7.61 14.65 -16.87
CA ILE A 45 8.29 15.32 -17.98
C ILE A 45 9.63 15.87 -17.51
N GLU A 46 10.59 15.97 -18.41
CA GLU A 46 11.87 16.61 -18.11
C GLU A 46 11.70 18.13 -18.07
N SER A 47 12.32 18.80 -17.09
CA SER A 47 12.20 20.26 -16.93
C SER A 47 12.89 21.06 -18.03
N SER A 48 13.66 20.39 -18.90
CA SER A 48 14.22 20.91 -20.15
C SER A 48 13.16 21.09 -21.23
N GLU A 49 12.13 20.23 -21.25
CA GLU A 49 11.06 20.21 -22.26
C GLU A 49 9.95 21.23 -21.92
N VAL A 50 9.57 21.31 -20.65
CA VAL A 50 8.49 22.19 -20.16
C VAL A 50 8.87 22.80 -18.81
N SER A 51 8.62 24.10 -18.64
CA SER A 51 8.87 24.79 -17.37
C SER A 51 7.95 24.27 -16.26
N ARG A 52 8.41 24.36 -15.01
CA ARG A 52 7.61 23.93 -13.84
C ARG A 52 6.28 24.68 -13.78
N GLU A 53 6.29 25.97 -14.08
CA GLU A 53 5.13 26.84 -14.03
C GLU A 53 4.09 26.40 -15.05
N ARG A 54 4.53 26.13 -16.30
CA ARG A 54 3.68 25.65 -17.37
C ARG A 54 3.11 24.26 -17.07
N PHE A 55 3.96 23.34 -16.60
CA PHE A 55 3.53 22.00 -16.22
C PHE A 55 2.50 22.04 -15.07
N SER A 56 2.72 22.91 -14.07
CA SER A 56 1.79 23.13 -12.96
C SER A 56 0.45 23.70 -13.44
N GLU A 57 0.47 24.70 -14.33
CA GLU A 57 -0.74 25.31 -14.89
C GLU A 57 -1.58 24.29 -15.67
N GLU A 58 -0.96 23.53 -16.57
CA GLU A 58 -1.64 22.53 -17.39
C GLU A 58 -2.25 21.42 -16.53
N THR A 59 -1.47 20.91 -15.57
CA THR A 59 -1.92 19.81 -14.71
C THR A 59 -2.98 20.22 -13.70
N ARG A 60 -3.06 21.51 -13.34
CA ARG A 60 -4.17 22.04 -12.54
C ARG A 60 -5.50 22.00 -13.27
N ALA A 61 -5.54 21.99 -14.61
CA ALA A 61 -6.79 21.90 -15.34
C ALA A 61 -7.46 20.53 -15.21
N ILE A 62 -6.70 19.47 -14.89
CA ILE A 62 -7.16 18.08 -14.81
C ILE A 62 -8.34 17.94 -13.84
N ARG A 63 -9.48 17.43 -14.34
CA ARG A 63 -10.68 17.14 -13.54
C ARG A 63 -10.90 15.64 -13.33
N ASP A 64 -10.39 14.82 -14.23
CA ASP A 64 -10.43 13.36 -14.13
C ASP A 64 -9.21 12.67 -14.76
N CYS A 65 -9.17 11.34 -14.70
CA CYS A 65 -8.03 10.57 -15.23
C CYS A 65 -8.00 10.42 -16.75
N GLY A 66 -9.11 10.72 -17.44
CA GLY A 66 -9.15 10.95 -18.88
C GLY A 66 -8.42 12.24 -19.22
N ASP A 67 -8.80 13.35 -18.58
CA ASP A 67 -8.10 14.65 -18.72
C ASP A 67 -6.61 14.52 -18.44
N ALA A 68 -6.23 13.78 -17.40
CA ALA A 68 -4.83 13.56 -17.07
C ALA A 68 -4.04 12.94 -18.23
N ARG A 69 -4.64 12.00 -18.94
CA ARG A 69 -4.00 11.41 -20.11
C ARG A 69 -3.94 12.42 -21.25
N ASP A 70 -5.03 13.11 -21.52
CA ASP A 70 -5.12 14.01 -22.67
C ASP A 70 -4.19 15.22 -22.50
N VAL A 71 -4.09 15.79 -21.29
CA VAL A 71 -3.10 16.81 -20.92
C VAL A 71 -1.68 16.26 -21.02
N GLY A 72 -1.44 15.04 -20.53
CA GLY A 72 -0.13 14.39 -20.61
C GLY A 72 0.34 14.20 -22.06
N GLU A 73 -0.56 13.76 -22.95
CA GLU A 73 -0.28 13.60 -24.37
C GLU A 73 -0.02 14.96 -25.05
N ALA A 74 -0.79 16.00 -24.69
CA ALA A 74 -0.64 17.34 -25.26
C ALA A 74 0.71 17.99 -24.95
N ILE A 75 1.27 17.75 -23.77
CA ILE A 75 2.54 18.34 -23.33
C ILE A 75 3.74 17.39 -23.51
N GLY A 76 3.54 16.19 -24.05
CA GLY A 76 4.62 15.20 -24.26
C GLY A 76 5.11 14.53 -22.98
N ALA A 77 4.29 14.45 -21.94
CA ALA A 77 4.65 13.78 -20.69
C ALA A 77 4.60 12.24 -20.80
N ASP A 78 5.48 11.56 -20.06
CA ASP A 78 5.40 10.13 -19.80
C ASP A 78 4.21 9.83 -18.87
N ILE A 79 3.29 9.00 -19.34
CA ILE A 79 2.04 8.66 -18.65
C ILE A 79 2.13 7.25 -18.09
N LYS A 80 2.20 7.11 -16.77
CA LYS A 80 2.24 5.83 -16.07
C LYS A 80 0.95 5.59 -15.29
N LYS A 81 0.19 4.57 -15.70
CA LYS A 81 -1.03 4.15 -15.02
C LYS A 81 -0.70 3.02 -14.05
N ASN A 82 -0.98 3.22 -12.76
CA ASN A 82 -0.85 2.18 -11.75
C ASN A 82 -2.17 1.98 -11.01
N ARG A 83 -2.86 0.88 -11.35
CA ARG A 83 -4.19 0.56 -10.83
C ARG A 83 -4.21 0.11 -9.38
N TRP A 84 -3.08 -0.35 -8.85
CA TRP A 84 -3.01 -0.95 -7.53
C TRP A 84 -1.75 -0.51 -6.80
N VAL A 85 -1.85 0.66 -6.16
CA VAL A 85 -0.79 1.20 -5.32
C VAL A 85 -1.25 1.18 -3.87
N PRO A 86 -0.77 0.24 -3.05
CA PRO A 86 -1.13 0.26 -1.64
C PRO A 86 -0.48 1.47 -0.95
N ALA A 87 -1.21 2.15 -0.07
CA ALA A 87 -0.75 3.38 0.60
C ALA A 87 0.63 3.23 1.25
N TRP A 88 0.95 2.07 1.81
CA TRP A 88 2.23 1.84 2.49
C TRP A 88 3.44 1.76 1.55
N LYS A 89 3.25 1.50 0.26
CA LYS A 89 4.32 1.58 -0.77
C LYS A 89 4.61 3.02 -1.20
N ILE A 90 3.72 3.96 -0.89
CA ILE A 90 3.87 5.37 -1.26
C ILE A 90 4.75 6.08 -0.21
N PRO A 91 5.71 6.93 -0.61
CA PRO A 91 6.52 7.72 0.32
C PRO A 91 5.66 8.56 1.27
N LYS A 92 6.07 8.69 2.54
CA LYS A 92 5.28 9.36 3.59
C LYS A 92 4.82 10.78 3.22
N ARG A 93 5.68 11.56 2.55
CA ARG A 93 5.39 12.91 2.07
C ARG A 93 4.24 12.89 1.05
N VAL A 94 4.36 12.07 0.01
CA VAL A 94 3.35 11.94 -1.04
C VAL A 94 2.03 11.41 -0.48
N ARG A 95 2.07 10.47 0.47
CA ARG A 95 0.86 10.00 1.16
C ARG A 95 0.10 11.09 1.88
N ALA A 96 0.78 12.09 2.44
CA ALA A 96 0.11 13.20 3.10
C ALA A 96 -0.66 14.03 2.06
N VAL A 97 0.01 14.39 0.96
CA VAL A 97 -0.61 15.13 -0.15
C VAL A 97 -1.80 14.37 -0.76
N LEU A 98 -1.66 13.07 -1.00
CA LEU A 98 -2.75 12.25 -1.56
C LEU A 98 -3.96 12.08 -0.63
N LYS A 99 -3.86 12.42 0.65
CA LYS A 99 -5.04 12.43 1.55
C LYS A 99 -5.89 13.67 1.32
N ASP A 100 -5.26 14.79 0.96
CA ASP A 100 -5.91 16.09 0.85
C ASP A 100 -6.37 16.41 -0.58
N VAL A 101 -5.79 15.75 -1.60
CA VAL A 101 -6.17 15.91 -3.01
C VAL A 101 -7.47 15.17 -3.32
N GLU A 102 -8.43 15.79 -4.01
CA GLU A 102 -9.67 15.10 -4.36
C GLU A 102 -9.47 14.03 -5.47
N THR A 103 -10.38 13.05 -5.53
CA THR A 103 -10.36 12.06 -6.63
C THR A 103 -10.65 12.80 -7.95
N GLY A 104 -9.86 12.53 -8.98
CA GLY A 104 -9.89 13.20 -10.27
C GLY A 104 -8.96 14.41 -10.36
N GLN A 105 -8.47 14.93 -9.24
CA GLN A 105 -7.56 16.07 -9.22
C GLN A 105 -6.08 15.65 -9.26
N ALA A 106 -5.26 16.52 -9.85
CA ALA A 106 -3.81 16.38 -9.81
C ALA A 106 -3.24 16.93 -8.49
N THR A 107 -2.20 16.27 -7.98
CA THR A 107 -1.36 16.81 -6.91
C THR A 107 -0.57 18.02 -7.39
N GLU A 108 -0.01 18.79 -6.46
CA GLU A 108 1.04 19.74 -6.80
C GLU A 108 2.23 19.05 -7.49
N VAL A 109 2.96 19.82 -8.31
CA VAL A 109 4.15 19.33 -9.01
C VAL A 109 5.26 19.04 -8.00
N PHE A 110 5.66 17.78 -7.92
CA PHE A 110 6.78 17.35 -7.12
C PHE A 110 7.88 16.76 -8.00
N SER A 111 9.07 16.62 -7.44
CA SER A 111 10.24 16.09 -8.14
C SER A 111 11.00 15.22 -7.16
N ASN A 112 11.15 13.94 -7.50
CA ASN A 112 11.94 12.98 -6.73
C ASN A 112 13.37 12.85 -7.27
N GLU A 113 13.57 13.29 -8.51
CA GLU A 113 14.83 13.21 -9.25
C GLU A 113 15.09 14.58 -9.86
N PRO A 114 16.31 15.12 -9.75
CA PRO A 114 16.64 16.40 -10.33
C PRO A 114 16.36 16.38 -11.84
N GLY A 115 15.69 17.41 -12.35
CA GLY A 115 15.34 17.52 -13.76
C GLY A 115 14.03 16.86 -14.18
N ILE A 116 13.36 16.08 -13.32
CA ILE A 116 12.07 15.46 -13.67
C ILE A 116 10.93 16.05 -12.84
N LEU A 117 9.96 16.63 -13.52
CA LEU A 117 8.71 17.11 -12.94
C LEU A 117 7.68 15.97 -12.93
N ARG A 118 6.92 15.85 -11.84
CA ARG A 118 5.91 14.79 -11.66
C ARG A 118 4.64 15.35 -11.03
N VAL A 119 3.50 14.82 -11.46
CA VAL A 119 2.22 14.94 -10.75
C VAL A 119 1.57 13.57 -10.65
N LEU A 120 0.73 13.39 -9.63
CA LEU A 120 -0.12 12.22 -9.47
C LEU A 120 -1.58 12.63 -9.53
N VAL A 121 -2.39 11.86 -10.22
CA VAL A 121 -3.84 12.03 -10.29
C VAL A 121 -4.49 10.81 -9.66
N ILE A 122 -5.39 11.02 -8.70
CA ILE A 122 -6.09 9.93 -8.02
C ILE A 122 -7.33 9.57 -8.83
N CYS A 123 -7.32 8.43 -9.52
CA CYS A 123 -8.49 7.97 -10.27
C CYS A 123 -9.53 7.33 -9.36
N HIS A 124 -9.08 6.48 -8.45
CA HIS A 124 -9.93 5.79 -7.49
C HIS A 124 -9.16 5.51 -6.20
N ARG A 125 -9.94 5.40 -5.11
CA ARG A 125 -9.49 4.98 -3.78
C ARG A 125 -10.32 3.77 -3.37
N TYR A 126 -9.65 2.74 -2.87
CA TYR A 126 -10.25 1.50 -2.37
C TYR A 126 -9.79 1.24 -0.94
#